data_AF-A0A3B8JKL2-F1
#
_entry.id   AF-A0A3B8JKL2-F1
#
_cell.length_a   1.000
_cell.length_b   1.000
_cell.length_c   1.000
_cell.angle_alpha   90.00
_cell.angle_beta   90.00
_cell.angle_gamma   90.00
#
_symmetry.space_group_name_H-M   'P 1'
#
loop_
_entity.id
_entity.type
_entity.pdbx_description
1 polymer ?
#
loop_
_entity_poly.entity_id
_entity_poly.type
_entity_poly.pdbx_seq_one_letter_code
_entity_poly.pdbx_strand_id
1 'polypeptide(L)'
;MGDAVYELYVRTCYLLPPRRLSDFHNQVVAQVRAESQAKHLRSLEPHLTESELEILRRGRNAATSSSRRLDPKIYQQATSLETLMGYLYLTNPQRLTQLLAHLELDPH
;
A
#
# COMPACT_ATOMS: atom_id res chain seq x y z
N MET A 1 -11.00 -2.59 -1.84
CA MET A 1 -11.17 -1.61 -0.75
C MET A 1 -9.84 -1.03 -0.33
N GLY A 2 -8.92 -1.83 0.23
CA GLY A 2 -7.62 -1.31 0.66
C GLY A 2 -6.74 -0.75 -0.46
N ASP A 3 -6.76 -1.38 -1.64
CA ASP A 3 -6.13 -0.82 -2.85
C ASP A 3 -6.62 0.62 -3.15
N ALA A 4 -7.94 0.83 -3.18
CA ALA A 4 -8.51 2.16 -3.39
C ALA A 4 -8.15 3.18 -2.29
N VAL A 5 -8.10 2.74 -1.02
CA VAL A 5 -7.67 3.59 0.11
C VAL A 5 -6.21 4.00 -0.05
N TYR A 6 -5.35 3.05 -0.40
CA TYR A 6 -3.93 3.29 -0.60
C TYR A 6 -3.67 4.17 -1.83
N GLU A 7 -4.35 3.91 -2.96
CA GLU A 7 -4.25 4.74 -4.16
C GLU A 7 -4.71 6.18 -3.90
N LEU A 8 -5.80 6.37 -3.15
CA LEU A 8 -6.27 7.71 -2.78
C LEU A 8 -5.24 8.46 -1.93
N TYR A 9 -4.63 7.78 -0.95
CA TYR A 9 -3.57 8.36 -0.12
C TYR A 9 -2.39 8.81 -0.97
N VAL A 10 -1.86 7.92 -1.83
CA VAL A 10 -0.75 8.24 -2.74
C VAL A 10 -1.10 9.42 -3.64
N ARG A 11 -2.27 9.42 -4.29
CA ARG A 11 -2.71 10.55 -5.13
C ARG A 11 -2.75 11.86 -4.36
N THR A 12 -3.14 11.82 -3.09
CA THR A 12 -3.19 13.01 -2.23
C THR A 12 -1.78 13.56 -1.94
N CYS A 13 -0.79 12.68 -1.71
CA CYS A 13 0.60 13.08 -1.48
C CYS A 13 1.24 13.77 -2.70
N TYR A 14 0.89 13.35 -3.92
CA TYR A 14 1.43 13.92 -5.16
C TYR A 14 0.56 15.02 -5.77
N LEU A 15 -0.58 15.37 -5.15
CA LEU A 15 -1.54 16.30 -5.73
C LEU A 15 -0.99 17.73 -5.84
N LEU A 16 -0.13 18.13 -4.88
CA LEU A 16 0.38 19.48 -4.77
C LEU A 16 1.92 19.50 -4.72
N PRO A 17 2.57 20.50 -5.35
CA PRO A 17 1.98 21.52 -6.23
C PRO A 17 1.45 20.94 -7.55
N PRO A 18 0.55 21.62 -8.27
CA PRO A 18 0.03 21.14 -9.55
C PRO A 18 1.17 20.83 -10.54
N ARG A 19 1.12 19.63 -11.14
CA ARG A 19 2.07 19.15 -12.16
C ARG A 19 1.35 18.88 -13.48
N ARG A 20 2.12 18.61 -14.54
CA ARG A 20 1.54 18.03 -15.76
C ARG A 20 0.87 16.71 -15.42
N LEU A 21 -0.30 16.45 -16.01
CA LEU A 21 -1.10 15.26 -15.73
C LEU A 21 -0.31 13.96 -15.96
N SER A 22 0.56 13.93 -16.97
CA SER A 22 1.46 12.80 -17.26
C SER A 22 2.42 12.52 -16.11
N ASP A 23 3.01 13.57 -15.53
CA ASP A 23 4.03 13.45 -14.51
C ASP A 23 3.40 13.01 -13.19
N PHE A 24 2.24 13.59 -12.84
CA PHE A 24 1.42 13.15 -11.73
C PHE A 24 1.03 11.67 -11.86
N HIS A 25 0.50 11.27 -13.02
CA HIS A 25 0.12 9.88 -13.27
C HIS A 25 1.31 8.93 -13.13
N ASN A 26 2.46 9.27 -13.72
CA ASN A 26 3.67 8.45 -13.65
C ASN A 26 4.18 8.30 -12.20
N GLN A 27 4.16 9.37 -11.40
CA GLN A 27 4.54 9.34 -9.99
C GLN A 27 3.59 8.44 -9.19
N VAL A 28 2.28 8.61 -9.36
CA VAL A 28 1.28 7.78 -8.66
C VAL A 28 1.45 6.31 -9.05
N VAL A 29 1.51 5.98 -10.35
CA VAL A 29 1.69 4.60 -10.85
C VAL A 29 2.98 3.97 -10.30
N ALA A 30 4.06 4.75 -10.22
CA ALA A 30 5.32 4.26 -9.66
C ALA A 30 5.20 3.83 -8.19
N GLN A 31 4.26 4.40 -7.42
CA GLN A 31 4.03 4.07 -6.02
C GLN A 31 2.91 3.03 -5.80
N VAL A 32 1.92 2.96 -6.70
CA VAL A 32 0.79 2.02 -6.56
C VAL A 32 1.01 0.64 -7.17
N ARG A 33 2.07 0.46 -7.97
CA ARG A 33 2.45 -0.88 -8.47
C ARG A 33 2.86 -1.83 -7.35
N ALA A 34 2.68 -3.12 -7.60
CA ALA A 34 2.90 -4.18 -6.62
C ALA A 34 4.32 -4.21 -6.03
N GLU A 35 5.36 -3.89 -6.82
CA GLU A 35 6.74 -3.85 -6.33
C GLU A 35 6.95 -2.76 -5.27
N SER A 36 6.32 -1.60 -5.45
CA SER A 36 6.40 -0.48 -4.51
C SER A 36 5.55 -0.76 -3.27
N GLN A 37 4.36 -1.31 -3.44
CA GLN A 37 3.55 -1.79 -2.31
C GLN A 37 4.30 -2.83 -1.47
N ALA A 38 5.01 -3.77 -2.09
CA ALA A 38 5.83 -4.74 -1.37
C ALA A 38 7.00 -4.09 -0.62
N LYS A 39 7.58 -3.00 -1.13
CA LYS A 39 8.60 -2.20 -0.43
C LYS A 39 8.01 -1.46 0.77
N HIS A 40 6.87 -0.81 0.59
CA HIS A 40 6.16 -0.10 1.66
C HIS A 40 5.71 -1.05 2.77
N LEU A 41 5.26 -2.25 2.44
CA LEU A 41 4.95 -3.24 3.47
C LEU A 41 6.18 -3.53 4.35
N ARG A 42 7.36 -3.72 3.74
CA ARG A 42 8.61 -3.98 4.48
C ARG A 42 9.03 -2.80 5.36
N SER A 43 8.80 -1.56 4.93
CA SER A 43 9.11 -0.39 5.78
C SER A 43 8.12 -0.24 6.94
N LEU A 44 6.88 -0.72 6.78
CA LEU A 44 5.88 -0.70 7.84
C LEU A 44 6.04 -1.83 8.86
N GLU A 45 6.59 -3.00 8.48
CA GLU A 45 6.72 -4.19 9.34
C GLU A 45 7.24 -3.89 10.77
N PRO A 46 8.28 -3.05 10.98
CA PRO A 46 8.77 -2.70 12.33
C PRO A 46 7.76 -1.94 13.21
N HIS A 47 6.74 -1.32 12.61
CA HIS A 47 5.74 -0.51 13.28
C HIS A 47 4.43 -1.27 13.55
N LEU A 48 4.31 -2.51 13.07
CA LEU A 48 3.09 -3.30 13.18
C LEU A 48 3.00 -4.04 14.52
N THR A 49 1.77 -4.12 15.02
CA THR A 49 1.41 -4.96 16.15
C THR A 49 1.21 -6.41 15.72
N GLU A 50 1.21 -7.34 16.68
CA GLU A 50 0.97 -8.77 16.41
C GLU A 50 -0.38 -9.03 15.71
N SER A 51 -1.44 -8.31 16.10
CA SER A 51 -2.75 -8.44 15.48
C SER A 51 -2.75 -7.95 14.02
N GLU A 52 -2.03 -6.88 13.72
CA GLU A 52 -1.85 -6.38 12.34
C GLU A 52 -1.03 -7.36 11.48
N LEU A 53 -0.01 -8.01 12.06
CA LEU A 53 0.75 -9.07 11.40
C LEU A 53 -0.12 -10.28 11.05
N GLU A 54 -1.10 -10.63 11.89
CA GLU A 54 -2.09 -11.68 11.57
C GLU A 54 -2.98 -11.30 10.39
N ILE A 55 -3.38 -10.01 10.28
CA ILE A 55 -4.12 -9.52 9.12
C ILE A 55 -3.29 -9.65 7.83
N LEU A 56 -1.99 -9.34 7.88
CA LEU A 56 -1.10 -9.55 6.74
C LEU A 56 -1.02 -11.03 6.34
N ARG A 57 -0.90 -11.95 7.30
CA ARG A 57 -0.87 -13.40 7.03
C ARG A 57 -2.14 -13.85 6.30
N ARG A 58 -3.31 -13.33 6.69
CA ARG A 58 -4.58 -13.61 5.98
C ARG A 58 -4.57 -13.10 4.55
N GLY A 59 -4.11 -11.87 4.33
CA GLY A 59 -3.98 -11.29 2.98
C GLY A 59 -3.04 -12.10 2.09
N ARG A 60 -1.89 -12.53 2.63
CA ARG A 60 -0.92 -13.39 1.95
C ARG A 60 -1.53 -14.73 1.51
N ASN A 61 -2.29 -15.37 2.40
CA ASN A 61 -2.91 -16.66 2.11
C ASN A 61 -4.08 -16.55 1.11
N ALA A 62 -4.72 -15.38 1.03
CA ALA A 62 -5.78 -15.11 0.06
C ALA A 62 -5.22 -14.85 -1.36
N ALA A 63 -3.95 -14.45 -1.49
CA ALA A 63 -3.28 -14.21 -2.76
C ALA A 63 -2.89 -15.53 -3.47
N THR A 64 -3.91 -16.25 -3.98
CA THR A 64 -3.78 -17.57 -4.60
C THR A 64 -3.64 -17.54 -6.13
N SER A 65 -3.96 -16.42 -6.80
CA SER A 65 -3.89 -16.30 -8.25
C SER A 65 -3.03 -15.12 -8.72
N SER A 66 -1.71 -15.32 -8.81
CA SER A 66 -0.84 -14.35 -9.48
C SER A 66 -0.95 -14.49 -11.00
N SER A 67 -1.11 -13.37 -11.72
CA SER A 67 -0.84 -13.32 -13.17
C SER A 67 0.59 -13.79 -13.43
N ARG A 68 0.82 -14.65 -14.45
CA ARG A 68 2.11 -15.32 -14.75
C ARG A 68 3.33 -14.39 -14.91
N ARG A 69 3.14 -13.07 -14.91
CA ARG A 69 4.17 -12.05 -15.14
C ARG A 69 4.82 -11.50 -13.87
N LEU A 70 4.16 -11.60 -12.71
CA LEU A 70 4.67 -11.00 -11.47
C LEU A 70 5.23 -12.08 -10.53
N ASP A 71 6.30 -11.76 -9.79
CA ASP A 71 6.81 -12.63 -8.74
C ASP A 71 5.69 -12.90 -7.71
N PRO A 72 5.33 -14.17 -7.45
CA PRO A 72 4.28 -14.52 -6.49
C PRO A 72 4.47 -13.88 -5.11
N LYS A 73 5.72 -13.71 -4.66
CA LYS A 73 6.03 -13.07 -3.37
C LYS A 73 5.70 -11.60 -3.38
N ILE A 74 5.99 -10.88 -4.47
CA ILE A 74 5.65 -9.46 -4.62
C ILE A 74 4.12 -9.30 -4.64
N TYR A 75 3.43 -10.15 -5.39
CA TYR A 75 1.97 -10.14 -5.45
C TYR A 75 1.36 -10.37 -4.07
N GLN A 76 1.82 -11.41 -3.36
CA GLN A 76 1.42 -11.72 -1.99
C GLN A 76 1.66 -10.56 -1.01
N GLN A 77 2.81 -9.88 -1.12
CA GLN A 77 3.13 -8.73 -0.28
C GLN A 77 2.21 -7.54 -0.58
N ALA A 78 1.97 -7.22 -1.85
CA ALA A 78 1.03 -6.16 -2.24
C ALA A 78 -0.39 -6.44 -1.71
N THR A 79 -0.92 -7.65 -1.95
CA THR A 79 -2.24 -8.05 -1.43
C THR A 79 -2.30 -8.02 0.11
N SER A 80 -1.20 -8.36 0.80
CA SER A 80 -1.13 -8.24 2.25
C SER A 80 -1.25 -6.79 2.71
N LEU A 81 -0.54 -5.86 2.07
CA LEU A 81 -0.64 -4.42 2.34
C LEU A 81 -2.07 -3.93 2.13
N GLU A 82 -2.67 -4.22 0.97
CA GLU A 82 -4.05 -3.85 0.65
C GLU A 82 -5.03 -4.41 1.70
N THR A 83 -4.82 -5.65 2.15
CA THR A 83 -5.67 -6.25 3.19
C THR A 83 -5.58 -5.47 4.49
N LEU A 84 -4.37 -5.10 4.93
CA LEU A 84 -4.17 -4.29 6.15
C LEU A 84 -4.79 -2.90 6.01
N MET A 85 -4.59 -2.22 4.88
CA MET A 85 -5.16 -0.90 4.62
C MET A 85 -6.69 -0.94 4.64
N GLY A 86 -7.28 -1.94 3.98
CA GLY A 86 -8.73 -2.12 3.98
C GLY A 86 -9.29 -2.43 5.38
N TYR A 87 -8.61 -3.28 6.15
CA TYR A 87 -8.99 -3.60 7.51
C TYR A 87 -8.97 -2.36 8.42
N LEU A 88 -7.86 -1.61 8.42
CA LEU A 88 -7.72 -0.43 9.29
C LEU A 88 -8.65 0.70 8.86
N TYR A 89 -8.92 0.86 7.56
CA TYR A 89 -9.91 1.82 7.08
C TYR A 89 -11.31 1.57 7.69
N LEU A 90 -11.69 0.31 7.86
CA LEU A 90 -13.01 -0.07 8.39
C LEU A 90 -13.07 -0.09 9.92
N THR A 91 -11.93 -0.25 10.60
CA THR A 91 -11.90 -0.56 12.04
C THR A 91 -11.18 0.49 12.88
N ASN A 92 -10.17 1.16 12.33
CA ASN A 92 -9.34 2.13 13.05
C ASN A 92 -8.66 3.14 12.10
N PRO A 93 -9.41 4.15 11.59
CA PRO A 93 -8.88 5.16 10.66
C PRO A 93 -7.71 5.99 11.22
N GLN A 94 -7.65 6.17 12.54
CA GLN A 94 -6.55 6.86 13.21
C GLN A 94 -5.26 6.05 13.09
N ARG A 95 -5.32 4.74 13.37
CA ARG A 95 -4.17 3.83 13.20
C ARG A 95 -3.74 3.72 11.74
N LEU A 96 -4.70 3.70 10.81
CA LEU A 96 -4.41 3.77 9.37
C LEU A 96 -3.55 5.00 9.03
N THR A 97 -3.97 6.18 9.51
CA THR A 97 -3.24 7.43 9.25
C THR A 97 -1.83 7.41 9.85
N GLN A 98 -1.67 6.85 11.06
CA GLN A 98 -0.35 6.67 11.69
C GLN A 98 0.58 5.80 10.85
N LEU A 99 0.10 4.66 10.35
CA LEU A 99 0.92 3.78 9.52
C LEU A 99 1.25 4.43 8.17
N LEU A 100 0.28 5.08 7.53
CA LEU A 100 0.51 5.76 6.25
C LEU A 100 1.54 6.90 6.37
N ALA A 101 1.63 7.55 7.52
CA ALA A 101 2.63 8.59 7.79
C ALA A 101 4.08 8.05 7.87
N HIS A 102 4.28 6.75 8.06
CA HIS A 102 5.60 6.12 7.98
C HIS A 102 6.05 5.80 6.55
N LEU A 103 5.19 6.00 5.55
CA LEU A 103 5.56 5.81 4.16
C LEU A 103 6.40 6.99 3.67
N GLU A 104 7.63 6.70 3.25
CA GLU A 104 8.53 7.66 2.59
C GLU A 104 8.07 7.89 1.15
N LEU A 105 6.95 8.58 0.99
CA LEU A 105 6.49 9.10 -0.29
C LEU A 105 7.14 10.47 -0.46
N ASP A 106 8.27 10.54 -1.19
CA ASP A 106 8.88 11.82 -1.53
C ASP A 106 8.13 12.44 -2.71
N PRO A 107 7.42 13.57 -2.53
CA PRO A 107 6.81 14.28 -3.63
C PRO A 107 7.83 15.13 -4.40
N HIS A 108 9.08 15.31 -3.92
CA HIS A 108 10.04 16.26 -4.48
C HIS A 108 10.92 15.67 -5.58
#